data_AF-A0A0M9E9R1-F1
#
_entry.id   AF-A0A0M9E9R1-F1
#
_cell.length_a   1.000
_cell.length_b   1.000
_cell.length_c   1.000
_cell.angle_alpha   90.00
_cell.angle_beta   90.00
_cell.angle_gamma   90.00
#
_symmetry.space_group_name_H-M   'P 1'
#
loop_
_entity.id
_entity.type
_entity.pdbx_description
1 polymer ?
#
loop_
_entity_poly.entity_id
_entity_poly.type
_entity_poly.pdbx_seq_one_letter_code
_entity_poly.pdbx_strand_id
1 'polypeptide(L)'
;MEASKVKILIAHKNQKKMNQLDDILSQNNYETLITDNKKDAISDNYIIIGSRYYNSRGAAFIYKNSNDSWSQTAMITANPSVNSTYFASDLAITDTHAFVGCSKDAVYVYERSNESWSQIDVLKPKQTGEYFGRYLAFDGNKLAIASDSYNTVHSEKSGKITLFKFENNSFTQISTLYPHAAYDAAQGFGSILYFSGNMLIMGAGYHNSWKDFDEAY
;
A
#
# COMPACT_ATOMS: atom_id res chain seq x y z
N MET A 1 20.09 16.00 -22.63
CA MET A 1 20.04 15.40 -21.28
C MET A 1 19.40 14.05 -21.42
N GLU A 2 20.17 12.98 -21.24
CA GLU A 2 19.65 11.61 -21.31
C GLU A 2 18.72 11.34 -20.12
N ALA A 3 17.58 10.71 -20.38
CA ALA A 3 16.70 10.21 -19.34
C ALA A 3 17.46 9.14 -18.53
N SER A 4 17.56 9.36 -17.22
CA SER A 4 18.16 8.41 -16.27
C SER A 4 17.40 7.08 -16.36
N LYS A 5 18.04 6.05 -16.94
CA LYS A 5 17.49 4.69 -16.99
C LYS A 5 17.61 4.09 -15.58
N VAL A 6 16.49 4.01 -14.86
CA VAL A 6 16.40 3.26 -13.60
C VAL A 6 16.37 1.78 -13.95
N LYS A 7 17.38 1.02 -13.50
CA LYS A 7 17.31 -0.45 -13.54
C LYS A 7 16.48 -0.91 -12.35
N ILE A 8 15.30 -1.47 -12.63
CA ILE A 8 14.45 -2.09 -11.62
C ILE A 8 14.77 -3.59 -11.60
N LEU A 9 15.29 -4.09 -10.47
CA LEU A 9 15.51 -5.51 -10.25
C LEU A 9 14.24 -6.13 -9.67
N ILE A 10 13.58 -7.00 -10.45
CA ILE A 10 12.43 -7.79 -10.00
C ILE A 10 12.94 -9.16 -9.56
N ALA A 11 13.07 -9.38 -8.26
CA ALA A 11 13.45 -10.68 -7.71
C ALA A 11 12.21 -11.60 -7.64
N HIS A 12 12.06 -12.51 -8.61
CA HIS A 12 11.09 -13.59 -8.48
C HIS A 12 11.58 -14.60 -7.43
N LYS A 13 10.70 -14.97 -6.49
CA LYS A 13 10.92 -15.93 -5.41
C LYS A 13 11.22 -17.34 -5.97
N ASN A 14 12.47 -17.57 -6.37
CA ASN A 14 13.02 -18.90 -6.58
C ASN A 14 14.16 -19.11 -5.57
N GLN A 15 13.93 -20.01 -4.61
CA GLN A 15 14.74 -20.32 -3.43
C GLN A 15 16.24 -20.60 -3.66
N LYS A 16 16.72 -20.70 -4.91
CA LYS A 16 18.12 -21.02 -5.24
C LYS A 16 19.01 -19.81 -5.57
N LYS A 17 18.48 -18.58 -5.63
CA LYS A 17 19.24 -17.39 -6.09
C LYS A 17 19.56 -16.33 -5.03
N MET A 18 19.32 -16.60 -3.74
CA MET A 18 19.61 -15.64 -2.66
C MET A 18 21.11 -15.27 -2.60
N ASN A 19 22.00 -16.22 -2.85
CA ASN A 19 23.45 -16.00 -2.70
C ASN A 19 24.10 -15.21 -3.85
N GLN A 20 23.37 -14.90 -4.94
CA GLN A 20 23.86 -14.03 -6.02
C GLN A 20 23.35 -12.58 -5.91
N LEU A 21 22.30 -12.36 -5.10
CA LEU A 21 21.74 -11.03 -4.86
C LEU A 21 22.67 -10.18 -3.98
N ASP A 22 23.27 -10.79 -2.95
CA ASP A 22 24.16 -10.07 -2.02
C ASP A 22 25.42 -9.49 -2.71
N ASP A 23 25.96 -10.18 -3.73
CA ASP A 23 27.12 -9.69 -4.50
C ASP A 23 26.77 -8.50 -5.40
N ILE A 24 25.56 -8.45 -5.96
CA ILE A 24 25.10 -7.35 -6.84
C ILE A 24 24.82 -6.08 -6.03
N LEU A 25 24.26 -6.23 -4.83
CA LEU A 25 23.90 -5.13 -3.92
C LEU A 25 25.11 -4.35 -3.38
N SER A 26 26.31 -4.93 -3.44
CA SER A 26 27.54 -4.30 -2.94
C SER A 26 28.16 -3.27 -3.90
N GLN A 27 27.69 -3.16 -5.15
CA GLN A 27 28.42 -2.45 -6.20
C GLN A 27 27.78 -1.16 -6.75
N ASN A 28 26.49 -0.87 -6.52
CA ASN A 28 25.85 0.31 -7.13
C ASN A 28 25.05 1.16 -6.14
N ASN A 29 25.42 2.44 -6.06
CA ASN A 29 24.68 3.45 -5.31
C ASN A 29 23.38 3.81 -6.06
N TYR A 30 22.25 3.67 -5.35
CA TYR A 30 20.85 3.92 -5.74
C TYR A 30 20.19 2.80 -6.57
N GLU A 31 19.89 1.67 -5.91
CA GLU A 31 18.94 0.67 -6.40
C GLU A 31 17.69 0.68 -5.50
N THR A 32 16.52 0.99 -6.07
CA THR A 32 15.24 0.76 -5.39
C THR A 32 14.93 -0.73 -5.49
N LEU A 33 15.31 -1.50 -4.48
CA LEU A 33 14.75 -2.84 -4.30
C LEU A 33 13.24 -2.70 -4.04
N ILE A 34 12.43 -3.43 -4.82
CA ILE A 34 11.08 -3.82 -4.37
C ILE A 34 11.32 -4.84 -3.25
N THR A 35 11.64 -4.34 -2.06
CA THR A 35 11.69 -5.17 -0.85
C THR A 35 10.27 -5.48 -0.41
N ASP A 36 10.06 -6.60 0.28
CA ASP A 36 8.80 -6.93 1.00
C ASP A 36 8.34 -5.84 2.01
N ASN A 37 9.05 -4.71 2.11
CA ASN A 37 8.56 -3.51 2.77
C ASN A 37 7.50 -2.85 1.88
N LYS A 38 6.21 -3.17 2.14
CA LYS A 38 4.95 -2.61 1.62
C LYS A 38 4.91 -1.10 1.29
N LYS A 39 5.78 -0.62 0.41
CA LYS A 39 5.81 0.77 -0.09
C LYS A 39 5.65 0.82 -1.59
N ASP A 40 5.65 -0.34 -2.24
CA ASP A 40 5.62 -0.51 -3.68
C ASP A 40 4.55 -1.55 -4.02
N ALA A 41 3.92 -1.42 -5.19
CA ALA A 41 2.95 -2.37 -5.70
C ALA A 41 3.12 -2.60 -7.20
N ILE A 42 2.67 -3.75 -7.69
CA ILE A 42 2.86 -4.20 -9.07
C ILE A 42 1.59 -4.84 -9.63
N SER A 43 1.33 -4.57 -10.91
CA SER A 43 0.36 -5.25 -11.77
C SER A 43 1.07 -5.83 -13.00
N ASP A 44 0.33 -6.38 -13.96
CA ASP A 44 0.91 -6.96 -15.18
C ASP A 44 1.73 -5.93 -15.97
N ASN A 45 1.24 -4.68 -16.05
CA ASN A 45 1.84 -3.64 -16.89
C ASN A 45 2.42 -2.45 -16.10
N TYR A 46 2.15 -2.34 -14.80
CA TYR A 46 2.51 -1.16 -14.03
C TYR A 46 3.15 -1.49 -12.67
N ILE A 47 4.09 -0.65 -12.26
CA ILE A 47 4.64 -0.61 -10.90
C ILE A 47 4.37 0.78 -10.34
N ILE A 48 4.02 0.86 -9.06
CA ILE A 48 4.00 2.11 -8.31
C ILE A 48 4.99 2.03 -7.16
N ILE A 49 5.79 3.09 -6.99
CA ILE A 49 6.85 3.18 -5.98
C ILE A 49 6.62 4.40 -5.10
N GLY A 50 6.66 4.20 -3.78
CA GLY A 50 6.39 5.25 -2.81
C GLY A 50 7.64 5.97 -2.34
N SER A 51 7.61 7.31 -2.35
CA SER A 51 8.65 8.14 -1.75
C SER A 51 8.03 9.11 -0.74
N ARG A 52 7.85 8.64 0.50
CA ARG A 52 7.18 9.36 1.61
C ARG A 52 7.81 10.73 1.93
N TYR A 53 9.10 10.90 1.65
CA TYR A 53 9.85 12.10 1.98
C TYR A 53 10.11 13.02 0.77
N TYR A 54 9.61 12.67 -0.41
CA TYR A 54 9.74 13.53 -1.59
C TYR A 54 9.14 14.92 -1.31
N ASN A 55 9.96 15.97 -1.44
CA ASN A 55 9.60 17.37 -1.16
C ASN A 55 8.86 17.58 0.18
N SER A 56 9.18 16.78 1.21
CA SER A 56 8.56 16.81 2.55
C SER A 56 7.03 16.57 2.57
N ARG A 57 6.45 16.11 1.46
CA ARG A 57 5.00 15.86 1.32
C ARG A 57 4.67 14.46 0.82
N GLY A 58 5.67 13.75 0.31
CA GLY A 58 5.52 12.42 -0.28
C GLY A 58 5.07 12.47 -1.74
N ALA A 59 5.46 11.45 -2.49
CA ALA A 59 5.01 11.21 -3.87
C ALA A 59 4.97 9.70 -4.16
N ALA A 60 4.18 9.31 -5.15
CA ALA A 60 4.19 7.98 -5.71
C ALA A 60 4.55 8.05 -7.20
N PHE A 61 5.47 7.22 -7.65
CA PHE A 61 5.95 7.20 -9.04
C PHE A 61 5.43 5.96 -9.73
N ILE A 62 4.81 6.12 -10.90
CA ILE A 62 4.30 5.00 -11.69
C ILE A 62 5.24 4.74 -12.86
N TYR A 63 5.62 3.48 -12.99
CA TYR A 63 6.39 2.94 -14.09
C TYR A 63 5.51 2.02 -14.93
N LYS A 64 5.70 2.06 -16.25
CA LYS A 64 5.03 1.18 -17.20
C LYS A 64 6.04 0.22 -17.81
N ASN A 65 5.66 -1.05 -17.94
CA ASN A 65 6.42 -2.03 -18.71
C ASN A 65 6.18 -1.84 -20.21
N SER A 66 7.24 -1.86 -21.01
CA SER A 66 7.18 -1.87 -22.47
C SER A 66 8.27 -2.80 -22.98
N ASN A 67 7.89 -4.04 -23.31
CA ASN A 67 8.79 -5.11 -23.77
C ASN A 67 9.98 -5.32 -22.82
N ASP A 68 9.69 -5.62 -21.55
CA ASP A 68 10.66 -5.84 -20.47
C ASP A 68 11.53 -4.62 -20.11
N SER A 69 11.17 -3.44 -20.61
CA SER A 69 11.76 -2.17 -20.20
C SER A 69 10.75 -1.36 -19.40
N TRP A 70 11.11 -1.04 -18.17
CA TRP A 70 10.33 -0.17 -17.29
C TRP A 70 10.73 1.29 -17.48
N SER A 71 9.75 2.18 -17.64
CA SER A 71 9.97 3.63 -17.68
C SER A 71 8.94 4.35 -16.83
N GLN A 72 9.36 5.43 -16.16
CA GLN A 72 8.44 6.26 -15.36
C GLN A 72 7.49 6.99 -16.30
N THR A 73 6.18 6.79 -16.13
CA THR A 73 5.13 7.43 -16.93
C THR A 73 4.33 8.46 -16.16
N ALA A 74 4.32 8.40 -14.82
CA ALA A 74 3.62 9.38 -13.99
C ALA A 74 4.29 9.62 -12.64
N MET A 75 4.02 10.79 -12.06
CA MET A 75 4.29 11.14 -10.68
C MET A 75 2.99 11.64 -10.07
N ILE A 76 2.58 11.00 -8.98
CA ILE A 76 1.36 11.28 -8.26
C ILE A 76 1.71 11.95 -6.93
N THR A 77 1.01 13.03 -6.62
CA THR A 77 1.05 13.74 -5.34
C THR A 77 -0.38 13.97 -4.83
N ALA A 78 -0.52 14.15 -3.53
CA ALA A 78 -1.82 14.40 -2.90
C ALA A 78 -2.49 15.67 -3.47
N ASN A 79 -3.76 15.56 -3.88
CA ASN A 79 -4.59 16.70 -4.26
C ASN A 79 -5.98 16.63 -3.57
N PRO A 80 -6.35 17.56 -2.67
CA PRO A 80 -5.58 18.72 -2.24
C PRO A 80 -4.27 18.34 -1.56
N SER A 81 -3.29 19.23 -1.66
CA SER A 81 -1.99 19.05 -1.01
C SER A 81 -2.18 18.85 0.50
N VAL A 82 -1.52 17.83 1.04
CA VAL A 82 -1.45 17.59 2.48
C VAL A 82 -0.19 18.22 3.07
N ASN A 83 -0.27 18.73 4.29
CA ASN A 83 0.84 19.38 5.00
C ASN A 83 1.76 18.37 5.72
N SER A 84 1.95 17.17 5.17
CA SER A 84 2.63 16.10 5.90
C SER A 84 3.32 15.07 5.01
N THR A 85 4.36 14.43 5.54
CA THR A 85 5.13 13.31 4.96
C THR A 85 4.39 11.96 4.98
N TYR A 86 3.05 11.98 5.09
CA TYR A 86 2.24 10.77 5.25
C TYR A 86 1.71 10.20 3.92
N PHE A 87 1.84 10.93 2.81
CA PHE A 87 1.46 10.44 1.48
C PHE A 87 2.41 9.34 0.99
N ALA A 88 1.90 8.42 0.17
CA ALA A 88 2.59 7.20 -0.24
C ALA A 88 3.03 6.34 0.96
N SER A 89 2.18 6.27 1.98
CA SER A 89 2.41 5.43 3.15
C SER A 89 2.22 3.94 2.86
N ASP A 90 1.25 3.59 2.03
CA ASP A 90 1.08 2.26 1.45
C ASP A 90 0.47 2.40 0.05
N LEU A 91 0.69 1.43 -0.81
CA LEU A 91 0.32 1.50 -2.22
C LEU A 91 -0.35 0.22 -2.71
N ALA A 92 -1.30 0.37 -3.62
CA ALA A 92 -1.78 -0.72 -4.48
C ALA A 92 -1.95 -0.19 -5.90
N ILE A 93 -1.73 -1.05 -6.89
CA ILE A 93 -1.92 -0.71 -8.30
C ILE A 93 -2.49 -1.90 -9.06
N THR A 94 -3.32 -1.58 -10.04
CA THR A 94 -3.79 -2.45 -11.11
C THR A 94 -3.50 -1.75 -12.44
N ASP A 95 -3.79 -2.40 -13.56
CA ASP A 95 -3.63 -1.79 -14.88
C ASP A 95 -4.59 -0.61 -15.15
N THR A 96 -5.55 -0.35 -14.26
CA THR A 96 -6.56 0.71 -14.42
C THR A 96 -6.68 1.62 -13.21
N HIS A 97 -6.27 1.19 -12.02
CA HIS A 97 -6.45 1.94 -10.77
C HIS A 97 -5.18 1.93 -9.92
N ALA A 98 -4.92 3.04 -9.23
CA ALA A 98 -3.86 3.16 -8.24
C ALA A 98 -4.43 3.74 -6.94
N PHE A 99 -3.97 3.19 -5.82
CA PHE A 99 -4.41 3.53 -4.47
C PHE A 99 -3.21 4.02 -3.68
N VAL A 100 -3.30 5.23 -3.13
CA VAL A 100 -2.19 5.85 -2.41
C VAL A 100 -2.64 6.23 -1.01
N GLY A 101 -2.09 5.53 -0.02
CA GLY A 101 -2.33 5.78 1.37
C GLY A 101 -1.71 7.09 1.84
N CYS A 102 -2.49 7.89 2.56
CA CYS A 102 -2.03 9.03 3.35
C CYS A 102 -2.32 8.72 4.82
N SER A 103 -1.32 8.20 5.53
CA SER A 103 -1.43 7.52 6.85
C SER A 103 -1.89 8.37 8.02
N LYS A 104 -2.74 9.37 7.81
CA LYS A 104 -3.40 10.11 8.86
C LYS A 104 -4.91 10.00 8.72
N ASP A 105 -5.42 10.12 7.50
CA ASP A 105 -6.85 10.34 7.29
C ASP A 105 -7.37 10.04 5.89
N ALA A 106 -6.56 9.53 4.96
CA ALA A 106 -7.03 9.36 3.58
C ALA A 106 -6.40 8.21 2.80
N VAL A 107 -7.14 7.72 1.81
CA VAL A 107 -6.62 6.96 0.67
C VAL A 107 -7.06 7.67 -0.60
N TYR A 108 -6.10 8.02 -1.44
CA TYR A 108 -6.34 8.67 -2.71
C TYR A 108 -6.49 7.61 -3.80
N VAL A 109 -7.53 7.76 -4.63
CA VAL A 109 -7.83 6.83 -5.71
C VAL A 109 -7.59 7.52 -7.05
N TYR A 110 -6.81 6.87 -7.90
CA TYR A 110 -6.52 7.32 -9.24
C TYR A 110 -7.00 6.29 -10.25
N GLU A 111 -7.59 6.77 -11.34
CA GLU A 111 -7.97 5.98 -12.50
C GLU A 111 -7.02 6.32 -13.66
N ARG A 112 -6.61 5.30 -14.39
CA ARG A 112 -5.84 5.46 -15.62
C ARG A 112 -6.79 5.68 -16.78
N SER A 113 -6.62 6.80 -17.47
CA SER A 113 -7.23 7.06 -18.77
C SER A 113 -6.13 7.27 -19.80
N ASN A 114 -6.05 6.36 -20.78
CA ASN A 114 -4.95 6.28 -21.74
C ASN A 114 -3.59 6.16 -21.03
N GLU A 115 -2.67 7.09 -21.24
CA GLU A 115 -1.33 7.11 -20.61
C GLU A 115 -1.25 8.03 -19.38
N SER A 116 -2.39 8.53 -18.88
CA SER A 116 -2.44 9.45 -17.75
C SER A 116 -3.21 8.88 -16.57
N TRP A 117 -2.80 9.27 -15.37
CA TRP A 117 -3.45 8.91 -14.11
C TRP A 117 -4.15 10.14 -13.54
N SER A 118 -5.44 10.02 -13.28
CA SER A 118 -6.27 11.11 -12.75
C SER A 118 -6.91 10.70 -11.44
N GLN A 119 -6.88 11.58 -10.44
CA GLN A 119 -7.54 11.32 -9.17
C GLN A 119 -9.05 11.34 -9.38
N ILE A 120 -9.72 10.26 -8.97
CA ILE A 120 -11.19 10.13 -9.07
C ILE A 120 -11.88 10.18 -7.71
N ASP A 121 -11.17 9.88 -6.62
CA ASP A 121 -11.75 9.87 -5.28
C ASP A 121 -10.70 10.10 -4.17
N VAL A 122 -11.18 10.50 -3.00
CA VAL A 122 -10.44 10.55 -1.75
C VAL A 122 -11.28 9.90 -0.66
N LEU A 123 -10.93 8.66 -0.34
CA LEU A 123 -11.60 7.91 0.71
C LEU A 123 -11.16 8.42 2.07
N LYS A 124 -12.13 8.71 2.93
CA LYS A 124 -11.93 9.18 4.30
C LYS A 124 -12.71 8.31 5.28
N PRO A 125 -12.23 8.15 6.52
CA PRO A 125 -12.96 7.40 7.52
C PRO A 125 -14.24 8.16 7.94
N LYS A 126 -15.37 7.46 8.09
CA LYS A 126 -16.64 8.04 8.58
C LYS A 126 -16.54 8.57 10.01
N GLN A 127 -15.73 7.91 10.84
CA GLN A 127 -15.40 8.34 12.20
C GLN A 127 -13.91 8.57 12.25
N THR A 128 -13.47 9.71 12.79
CA THR A 128 -12.06 10.00 13.04
C THR A 128 -11.39 8.79 13.69
N GLY A 129 -10.46 8.18 12.95
CA GLY A 129 -9.60 7.11 13.42
C GLY A 129 -8.19 7.49 13.02
N GLU A 130 -7.24 7.34 13.94
CA GLU A 130 -5.86 7.67 13.64
C GLU A 130 -5.34 6.74 12.54
N TYR A 131 -4.45 7.25 11.69
CA TYR A 131 -3.76 6.44 10.70
C TYR A 131 -4.63 5.70 9.66
N PHE A 132 -5.84 6.19 9.35
CA PHE A 132 -6.57 5.69 8.18
C PHE A 132 -5.70 5.83 6.93
N GLY A 133 -5.63 4.77 6.12
CA GLY A 133 -4.81 4.74 4.90
C GLY A 133 -3.34 4.44 5.14
N ARG A 134 -2.96 4.03 6.35
CA ARG A 134 -1.59 3.56 6.66
C ARG A 134 -1.28 2.21 6.05
N TYR A 135 -2.27 1.33 5.96
CA TYR A 135 -2.18 0.04 5.27
C TYR A 135 -3.42 -0.16 4.43
N LEU A 136 -3.24 -0.71 3.24
CA LEU A 136 -4.33 -1.01 2.32
C LEU A 136 -4.08 -2.31 1.55
N ALA A 137 -5.15 -2.91 1.06
CA ALA A 137 -5.10 -4.01 0.11
C ALA A 137 -6.27 -3.88 -0.85
N PHE A 138 -6.02 -4.11 -2.14
CA PHE A 138 -7.04 -4.08 -3.19
C PHE A 138 -7.06 -5.41 -3.93
N ASP A 139 -8.26 -5.94 -4.16
CA ASP A 139 -8.48 -7.11 -5.00
C ASP A 139 -9.75 -6.92 -5.83
N GLY A 140 -9.58 -6.73 -7.15
CA GLY A 140 -10.66 -6.61 -8.13
C GLY A 140 -11.67 -5.50 -7.84
N ASN A 141 -12.62 -5.78 -6.95
CA ASN A 141 -13.69 -4.87 -6.53
C ASN A 141 -13.74 -4.62 -5.02
N LYS A 142 -12.75 -5.06 -4.23
CA LYS A 142 -12.70 -4.86 -2.78
C LYS A 142 -11.44 -4.11 -2.38
N LEU A 143 -11.60 -3.10 -1.55
CA LEU A 143 -10.52 -2.32 -0.95
C LEU A 143 -10.62 -2.41 0.56
N ALA A 144 -9.61 -2.97 1.21
CA ALA A 144 -9.48 -2.98 2.66
C ALA A 144 -8.51 -1.87 3.09
N ILE A 145 -8.89 -1.07 4.07
CA ILE A 145 -8.08 0.03 4.60
C ILE A 145 -8.00 -0.07 6.11
N ALA A 146 -6.79 -0.16 6.65
CA ALA A 146 -6.56 -0.14 8.09
C ALA A 146 -6.64 1.30 8.63
N SER A 147 -7.19 1.43 9.83
CA SER A 147 -7.06 2.59 10.71
C SER A 147 -6.53 2.10 12.04
N ASP A 148 -5.50 2.74 12.56
CA ASP A 148 -4.95 2.41 13.86
C ASP A 148 -5.71 3.21 14.95
N SER A 149 -5.45 2.88 16.19
CA SER A 149 -5.81 3.71 17.34
C SER A 149 -4.66 3.59 18.31
N TYR A 150 -3.60 4.33 17.98
CA TYR A 150 -2.43 4.43 18.82
C TYR A 150 -2.89 4.98 20.18
N ASN A 151 -2.43 4.39 21.30
CA ASN A 151 -2.72 4.81 22.68
C ASN A 151 -4.11 4.54 23.29
N THR A 152 -4.83 3.47 22.94
CA THR A 152 -5.89 2.99 23.84
C THR A 152 -5.47 1.70 24.53
N VAL A 153 -5.02 1.85 25.78
CA VAL A 153 -4.71 0.73 26.68
C VAL A 153 -6.07 0.12 27.05
N HIS A 154 -6.36 -1.02 26.43
CA HIS A 154 -7.55 -1.87 26.60
C HIS A 154 -8.90 -1.33 26.11
N SER A 155 -9.64 -2.30 25.55
CA SER A 155 -11.06 -2.33 25.21
C SER A 155 -11.46 -1.65 23.90
N GLU A 156 -11.70 -2.48 22.87
CA GLU A 156 -12.56 -2.21 21.71
C GLU A 156 -12.00 -1.33 20.57
N LYS A 157 -10.75 -0.85 20.69
CA LYS A 157 -10.14 0.09 19.73
C LYS A 157 -8.71 -0.26 19.33
N SER A 158 -8.32 -1.53 19.23
CA SER A 158 -6.94 -1.95 18.87
C SER A 158 -6.58 -1.79 17.38
N GLY A 159 -7.21 -0.83 16.68
CA GLY A 159 -7.24 -0.69 15.23
C GLY A 159 -8.53 -1.26 14.62
N LYS A 160 -8.90 -0.82 13.41
CA LYS A 160 -10.06 -1.30 12.66
C LYS A 160 -9.73 -1.36 11.17
N ILE A 161 -10.43 -2.22 10.44
CA ILE A 161 -10.30 -2.30 8.98
C ILE A 161 -11.63 -1.93 8.35
N THR A 162 -11.61 -0.93 7.48
CA THR A 162 -12.79 -0.53 6.71
C THR A 162 -12.74 -1.20 5.35
N LEU A 163 -13.79 -1.93 4.99
CA LEU A 163 -13.92 -2.60 3.70
C LEU A 163 -14.83 -1.80 2.78
N PHE A 164 -14.34 -1.48 1.59
CA PHE A 164 -15.07 -0.83 0.52
C PHE A 164 -15.27 -1.80 -0.64
N LYS A 165 -16.43 -1.67 -1.29
CA LYS A 165 -16.76 -2.30 -2.56
C LYS A 165 -16.65 -1.25 -3.67
N PHE A 166 -15.95 -1.57 -4.73
CA PHE A 166 -15.78 -0.75 -5.92
C PHE A 166 -16.72 -1.23 -7.02
N GLU A 167 -17.74 -0.44 -7.34
CA GLU A 167 -18.70 -0.73 -8.40
C GLU A 167 -19.11 0.58 -9.09
N ASN A 168 -19.32 0.54 -10.40
CA ASN A 168 -19.75 1.69 -11.19
C ASN A 168 -18.90 2.95 -10.97
N ASN A 169 -17.58 2.78 -10.90
CA ASN A 169 -16.60 3.82 -10.62
C ASN A 169 -16.79 4.54 -9.27
N SER A 170 -17.34 3.86 -8.26
CA SER A 170 -17.55 4.41 -6.93
C SER A 170 -17.23 3.40 -5.82
N PHE A 171 -16.66 3.89 -4.73
CA PHE A 171 -16.38 3.11 -3.53
C PHE A 171 -17.50 3.27 -2.51
N THR A 172 -18.14 2.15 -2.14
CA THR A 172 -19.11 2.11 -1.05
C THR A 172 -18.55 1.31 0.10
N GLN A 173 -18.51 1.89 1.31
CA GLN A 173 -18.15 1.13 2.50
C GLN A 173 -19.20 0.05 2.77
N ILE A 174 -18.77 -1.21 2.82
CA ILE A 174 -19.64 -2.37 3.03
C ILE A 174 -19.48 -3.03 4.40
N SER A 175 -18.34 -2.83 5.07
CA SER A 175 -18.12 -3.36 6.41
C SER A 175 -17.04 -2.59 7.17
N THR A 176 -17.05 -2.72 8.49
CA THR A 176 -15.94 -2.35 9.38
C THR A 176 -15.63 -3.57 10.25
N LEU A 177 -14.39 -4.05 10.18
CA LEU A 177 -13.89 -5.17 10.96
C LEU A 177 -13.15 -4.65 12.18
N TYR A 178 -13.39 -5.28 13.31
CA TYR A 178 -12.75 -5.01 14.59
C TYR A 178 -11.98 -6.25 15.05
N PRO A 179 -10.90 -6.09 15.83
CA PRO A 179 -10.25 -7.20 16.49
C PRO A 179 -11.25 -7.94 17.39
N HIS A 180 -11.11 -9.26 17.45
CA HIS A 180 -11.98 -10.08 18.28
C HIS A 180 -11.65 -9.88 19.77
N ALA A 181 -12.66 -9.58 20.59
CA ALA A 181 -12.53 -9.18 21.99
C ALA A 181 -11.74 -10.17 22.88
N ALA A 182 -11.67 -11.44 22.49
CA ALA A 182 -10.93 -12.48 23.24
C ALA A 182 -9.40 -12.46 23.05
N TYR A 183 -8.88 -11.72 22.07
CA TYR A 183 -7.44 -11.65 21.72
C TYR A 183 -6.88 -10.22 21.90
N ASP A 184 -7.63 -9.37 22.58
CA ASP A 184 -7.62 -7.91 22.47
C ASP A 184 -6.58 -7.21 23.37
N ALA A 185 -5.32 -7.63 23.20
CA ALA A 185 -4.14 -6.89 23.67
C ALA A 185 -3.07 -6.75 22.58
N ALA A 186 -3.23 -7.38 21.41
CA ALA A 186 -2.28 -7.30 20.33
C ALA A 186 -2.40 -5.94 19.63
N GLN A 187 -1.55 -5.00 20.05
CA GLN A 187 -1.34 -3.75 19.34
C GLN A 187 -1.05 -4.05 17.85
N GLY A 188 -1.71 -3.31 16.95
CA GLY A 188 -1.44 -3.38 15.52
C GLY A 188 -2.33 -4.34 14.72
N PHE A 189 -3.60 -4.52 15.09
CA PHE A 189 -4.58 -5.17 14.20
C PHE A 189 -4.68 -4.43 12.86
N GLY A 190 -4.52 -5.15 11.75
CA GLY A 190 -4.45 -4.56 10.42
C GLY A 190 -3.08 -3.95 10.09
N SER A 191 -2.01 -4.33 10.81
CA SER A 191 -0.63 -3.89 10.49
C SER A 191 -0.14 -4.39 9.13
N ILE A 192 -0.74 -5.49 8.64
CA ILE A 192 -0.65 -5.92 7.25
C ILE A 192 -2.04 -6.32 6.76
N LEU A 193 -2.38 -5.95 5.52
CA LEU A 193 -3.54 -6.44 4.78
C LEU A 193 -3.07 -7.12 3.49
N TYR A 194 -3.70 -8.23 3.11
CA TYR A 194 -3.50 -8.88 1.82
C TYR A 194 -4.73 -9.71 1.46
N PHE A 195 -5.15 -9.69 0.20
CA PHE A 195 -6.21 -10.56 -0.29
C PHE A 195 -5.61 -11.82 -0.92
N SER A 196 -6.11 -12.98 -0.50
CA SER A 196 -5.83 -14.28 -1.12
C SER A 196 -7.14 -14.91 -1.57
N GLY A 197 -7.46 -14.72 -2.86
CA GLY A 197 -8.79 -15.04 -3.38
C GLY A 197 -9.88 -14.30 -2.59
N ASN A 198 -10.85 -15.03 -2.05
CA ASN A 198 -11.95 -14.43 -1.28
C ASN A 198 -11.61 -14.10 0.18
N MET A 199 -10.42 -14.44 0.66
CA MET A 199 -10.00 -14.20 2.04
C MET A 199 -9.21 -12.89 2.16
N LEU A 200 -9.52 -12.11 3.18
CA LEU A 200 -8.69 -10.99 3.62
C LEU A 200 -7.81 -11.49 4.78
N ILE A 201 -6.50 -11.55 4.54
CA ILE A 201 -5.50 -11.87 5.57
C ILE A 201 -5.07 -10.57 6.24
N MET A 202 -5.10 -10.58 7.57
CA MET A 202 -4.87 -9.41 8.42
C MET A 202 -3.85 -9.78 9.49
N GLY A 203 -2.76 -9.03 9.60
CA GLY A 203 -1.80 -9.23 10.69
C GLY A 203 -2.17 -8.41 11.91
N ALA A 204 -1.82 -8.95 13.08
CA ALA A 204 -1.87 -8.27 14.36
C ALA A 204 -0.47 -8.34 14.98
N GLY A 205 0.32 -7.27 14.81
CA GLY A 205 1.64 -7.23 15.41
C GLY A 205 2.45 -5.98 15.06
N TYR A 206 3.01 -5.35 16.08
CA TYR A 206 4.20 -4.53 15.97
C TYR A 206 5.44 -5.43 15.99
N HIS A 207 6.36 -5.21 15.05
CA HIS A 207 7.57 -6.02 14.84
C HIS A 207 8.34 -6.33 16.14
N ASN A 208 8.52 -7.64 16.41
CA ASN A 208 9.83 -8.26 16.75
C ASN A 208 9.79 -9.80 16.90
N SER A 209 8.82 -10.50 16.32
CA SER A 209 9.03 -11.88 15.82
C SER A 209 7.84 -12.29 14.97
N TRP A 210 8.11 -12.69 13.73
CA TRP A 210 7.13 -13.31 12.85
C TRP A 210 6.82 -14.70 13.41
N LYS A 211 5.69 -14.89 14.09
CA LYS A 211 5.25 -16.25 14.43
C LYS A 211 3.79 -16.59 14.15
N ASP A 212 2.82 -15.68 14.22
CA ASP A 212 1.43 -16.15 14.17
C ASP A 212 0.60 -15.40 13.11
N PHE A 213 0.13 -16.16 12.11
CA PHE A 213 -0.95 -15.74 11.21
C PHE A 213 -2.22 -16.42 11.72
N ASP A 214 -3.24 -15.64 12.08
CA ASP A 214 -4.57 -16.17 12.39
C ASP A 214 -5.52 -15.94 11.21
N GLU A 215 -6.26 -16.98 10.83
CA GLU A 215 -7.37 -16.89 9.88
C GLU A 215 -8.60 -16.30 10.59
N ALA A 216 -9.15 -15.20 10.06
CA ALA A 216 -10.45 -14.71 10.49
C ALA A 216 -11.55 -15.42 9.67
N TYR A 217 -12.44 -16.14 10.37
CA TYR A 217 -13.63 -16.81 9.82
C TYR A 217 -14.81 -15.83 9.63
#